data_AF-A0A7J2I1U2-F1
#
_entry.id   AF-A0A7J2I1U2-F1
#
_cell.length_a   1.000
_cell.length_b   1.000
_cell.length_c   1.000
_cell.angle_alpha   90.00
_cell.angle_beta   90.00
_cell.angle_gamma   90.00
#
_symmetry.space_group_name_H-M   'P 1'
#
loop_
_entity.id
_entity.type
_entity.pdbx_description
1 polymer ?
#
loop_
_entity_poly.entity_id
_entity_poly.type
_entity_poly.pdbx_seq_one_letter_code
_entity_poly.pdbx_strand_id
1 'polypeptide(L)'
;MTCQMSKDILEKAFQMLEKHPLCDHCLGRQVALLGRGIENHERGKAIKLALTLKAHALSISKSKHGIKILKVLATNGFSEIAKETLKKMRKRVPEKSAPKKCFLCENKFAILDNLAKKAIKQLKNYEFENFLVGIELPFSVEEREDEFRAKFEVNYGENMRNEFGRILGKKIIQESGKTVDHKKPDIIVLVDPFAEKIRLQVNPLYVAGRYRKLVRDIPQSKWFCSNCRGKGCEKCNWTGKMYPESVEEI
;
A
#
# COMPACT_ATOMS: atom_id res chain seq x y z
N MET A 1 43.73 -4.59 7.98
CA MET A 1 42.36 -4.91 7.52
C MET A 1 41.45 -3.75 7.90
N THR A 2 41.39 -2.73 7.06
CA THR A 2 40.45 -1.62 7.21
C THR A 2 39.08 -2.15 6.85
N CYS A 3 38.27 -2.47 7.86
CA CYS A 3 36.85 -2.70 7.68
C CYS A 3 36.27 -1.37 7.17
N GLN A 4 36.09 -1.24 5.85
CA GLN A 4 35.33 -0.16 5.24
C GLN A 4 33.92 -0.25 5.83
N MET A 5 33.68 0.49 6.92
CA MET A 5 32.34 0.73 7.42
C MET A 5 31.57 1.35 6.26
N SER A 6 30.58 0.61 5.76
CA SER A 6 29.59 1.10 4.81
C SER A 6 29.13 2.50 5.20
N LYS A 7 28.99 3.43 4.23
CA LYS A 7 28.39 4.77 4.42
C LYS A 7 27.30 4.70 5.50
N ASP A 8 27.46 5.47 6.57
CA ASP A 8 26.57 5.46 7.75
C ASP A 8 25.11 5.58 7.29
N ILE A 9 24.24 4.66 7.71
CA ILE A 9 22.81 4.66 7.38
C ILE A 9 22.19 6.02 7.73
N LEU A 10 22.65 6.62 8.83
CA LEU A 10 22.20 7.94 9.26
C LEU A 10 22.65 9.04 8.29
N GLU A 11 23.85 8.95 7.72
CA GLU A 11 24.32 9.91 6.72
C GLU A 11 23.50 9.82 5.43
N LYS A 12 23.24 8.62 4.92
CA LYS A 12 22.35 8.43 3.76
C LYS A 12 20.94 8.95 4.04
N ALA A 13 20.38 8.62 5.20
CA ALA A 13 19.06 9.12 5.61
C ALA A 13 19.03 10.66 5.71
N PHE A 14 20.10 11.27 6.22
CA PHE A 14 20.21 12.73 6.25
C PHE A 14 20.31 13.34 4.85
N GLN A 15 21.09 12.75 3.93
CA GLN A 15 21.18 13.20 2.54
C GLN A 15 19.82 13.18 1.83
N MET A 16 19.02 12.12 2.06
CA MET A 16 17.65 12.03 1.56
C MET A 16 16.79 13.19 2.09
N LEU A 17 16.83 13.43 3.40
CA LEU A 17 16.07 14.49 4.07
C LEU A 17 16.54 15.89 3.68
N GLU A 18 17.82 16.11 3.39
CA GLU A 18 18.33 17.40 2.92
C GLU A 18 17.74 17.77 1.57
N LYS A 19 17.51 16.78 0.69
CA LYS A 19 17.00 17.01 -0.67
C LYS A 19 15.47 16.95 -0.76
N HIS A 20 14.82 16.11 0.04
CA HIS A 20 13.39 15.84 -0.08
C HIS A 20 12.68 15.75 1.28
N PRO A 21 11.44 16.26 1.41
CA PRO A 21 10.62 16.02 2.58
C PRO A 21 10.13 14.58 2.67
N LEU A 22 10.37 13.89 3.78
CA LEU A 22 10.01 12.49 3.97
C LEU A 22 9.33 12.24 5.31
N CYS A 23 8.13 11.67 5.27
CA CYS A 23 7.44 11.18 6.47
C CYS A 23 8.15 9.95 7.07
N ASP A 24 7.74 9.54 8.26
CA ASP A 24 8.36 8.43 8.99
C ASP A 24 8.28 7.11 8.22
N HIS A 25 7.12 6.77 7.64
CA HIS A 25 6.97 5.59 6.79
C HIS A 25 7.95 5.63 5.61
N CYS A 26 7.96 6.75 4.87
CA CYS A 26 8.77 6.91 3.66
C CYS A 26 10.26 6.82 3.92
N LEU A 27 10.74 7.37 5.03
CA LEU A 27 12.15 7.26 5.40
C LEU A 27 12.47 5.85 5.88
N GLY A 28 11.63 5.29 6.77
CA GLY A 28 11.84 3.98 7.34
C GLY A 28 11.83 2.86 6.31
N ARG A 29 10.98 2.96 5.26
CA ARG A 29 10.94 1.93 4.22
C ARG A 29 12.22 1.84 3.41
N GLN A 30 13.00 2.92 3.30
CA GLN A 30 14.27 2.91 2.55
C GLN A 30 15.30 1.97 3.18
N VAL A 31 15.08 1.56 4.43
CA VAL A 31 15.91 0.60 5.17
C VAL A 31 15.07 -0.51 5.80
N ALA A 32 13.92 -0.84 5.18
CA ALA A 32 12.97 -1.82 5.68
C ALA A 32 13.57 -3.21 5.93
N LEU A 33 14.55 -3.62 5.12
CA LEU A 33 15.20 -4.92 5.24
C LEU A 33 16.19 -5.01 6.43
N LEU A 34 16.47 -3.89 7.10
CA LEU A 34 17.34 -3.81 8.27
C LEU A 34 16.51 -3.73 9.56
N GLY A 35 16.83 -4.58 10.55
CA GLY A 35 16.12 -4.63 11.83
C GLY A 35 14.68 -5.13 11.68
N ARG A 36 14.49 -6.46 11.76
CA ARG A 36 13.19 -7.12 11.60
C ARG A 36 12.28 -6.90 12.81
N GLY A 37 10.96 -7.02 12.61
CA GLY A 37 9.95 -6.94 13.69
C GLY A 37 9.51 -5.53 14.07
N ILE A 38 10.02 -4.51 13.38
CA ILE A 38 9.69 -3.09 13.62
C ILE A 38 8.95 -2.52 12.42
N GLU A 39 7.93 -1.71 12.67
CA GLU A 39 7.18 -1.01 11.64
C GLU A 39 8.02 0.11 10.99
N ASN A 40 7.83 0.37 9.69
CA ASN A 40 8.63 1.39 9.01
C ASN A 40 8.43 2.79 9.59
N HIS A 41 7.23 3.14 10.10
CA HIS A 41 7.03 4.43 10.78
C HIS A 41 7.87 4.55 12.06
N GLU A 42 7.96 3.48 12.86
CA GLU A 42 8.83 3.45 14.04
C GLU A 42 10.30 3.53 13.64
N ARG A 43 10.69 2.79 12.58
CA ARG A 43 12.05 2.82 12.04
C ARG A 43 12.43 4.23 11.57
N GLY A 44 11.57 4.90 10.80
CA GLY A 44 11.81 6.27 10.34
C GLY A 44 11.87 7.27 11.49
N LYS A 45 11.00 7.13 12.50
CA LYS A 45 11.02 7.95 13.71
C LYS A 45 12.31 7.76 14.50
N ALA A 46 12.78 6.51 14.64
CA ALA A 46 14.03 6.17 15.32
C ALA A 46 15.25 6.78 14.60
N ILE A 47 15.30 6.71 13.26
CA ILE A 47 16.36 7.35 12.46
C ILE A 47 16.39 8.86 12.69
N LYS A 48 15.20 9.51 12.65
CA LYS A 48 15.10 10.96 12.88
C LYS A 48 15.48 11.34 14.31
N LEU A 49 15.12 10.52 15.29
CA LEU A 49 15.53 10.71 16.69
C LEU A 49 17.06 10.61 16.81
N ALA A 50 17.68 9.56 16.27
CA ALA A 50 19.12 9.38 16.30
C ALA A 50 19.86 10.58 15.65
N LEU A 51 19.39 11.03 14.48
CA LEU A 51 19.90 12.22 13.82
C LEU A 51 19.71 13.49 14.67
N THR A 52 18.58 13.62 15.35
CA THR A 52 18.30 14.75 16.25
C THR A 52 19.29 14.77 17.43
N LEU A 53 19.53 13.62 18.06
CA LEU A 53 20.49 13.48 19.16
C LEU A 53 21.92 13.81 18.71
N LYS A 54 22.37 13.24 17.58
CA LYS A 54 23.68 13.53 16.98
C LYS A 54 23.84 15.02 16.67
N ALA A 55 22.80 15.62 16.06
CA ALA A 55 22.81 17.04 15.71
C ALA A 55 22.79 17.97 16.92
N HIS A 56 22.05 17.62 17.98
CA HIS A 56 22.02 18.38 19.22
C HIS A 56 23.38 18.33 19.92
N ALA A 57 24.02 17.15 20.03
CA ALA A 57 25.37 17.03 20.57
C ALA A 57 26.39 17.89 19.81
N LEU A 58 26.37 17.87 18.47
CA LEU A 58 27.22 18.72 17.64
C LEU A 58 26.96 20.23 17.86
N SER A 59 25.71 20.59 18.12
CA SER A 59 25.35 21.99 18.34
C SER A 59 25.82 22.54 19.69
N ILE A 60 25.94 21.68 20.71
CA ILE A 60 26.53 22.03 22.02
C ILE A 60 28.01 22.36 21.84
N SER A 61 28.72 21.61 21.00
CA SER A 61 30.12 21.88 20.61
C SER A 61 30.29 23.10 19.69
N LYS A 62 29.32 24.04 19.67
CA LYS A 62 29.26 25.26 18.86
C LYS A 62 29.37 25.06 17.34
N SER A 63 29.08 23.87 16.82
CA SER A 63 29.06 23.64 15.38
C SER A 63 27.79 24.21 14.74
N LYS A 64 27.96 25.11 13.75
CA LYS A 64 26.85 25.57 12.89
C LYS A 64 26.18 24.42 12.13
N HIS A 65 26.91 23.32 11.91
CA HIS A 65 26.43 22.15 11.19
C HIS A 65 25.29 21.42 11.93
N GLY A 66 25.39 21.28 13.25
CA GLY A 66 24.33 20.64 14.06
C GLY A 66 22.99 21.38 13.96
N ILE A 67 23.02 22.72 13.97
CA ILE A 67 21.82 23.54 13.81
C ILE A 67 21.22 23.36 12.41
N LYS A 68 22.04 23.22 11.35
CA LYS A 68 21.56 22.96 9.98
C LYS A 68 20.82 21.62 9.92
N ILE A 69 21.39 20.56 10.50
CA ILE A 69 20.77 19.23 10.54
C ILE A 69 19.42 19.29 11.26
N LEU A 70 19.37 19.92 12.45
CA LEU A 70 18.11 20.08 13.20
C LEU A 70 17.04 20.82 12.40
N LYS A 71 17.41 21.86 11.64
CA LYS A 71 16.46 22.60 10.79
C LYS A 71 15.89 21.70 9.68
N VAL A 72 16.73 20.92 9.02
CA VAL A 72 16.30 19.97 7.97
C VAL A 72 15.37 18.90 8.57
N LEU A 73 15.70 18.36 9.74
CA LEU A 73 14.86 17.38 10.44
C LEU A 73 13.51 17.98 10.84
N ALA A 74 13.49 19.24 11.28
CA ALA A 74 12.28 19.95 11.65
C ALA A 74 11.37 20.25 10.45
N THR A 75 11.94 20.57 9.28
CA THR A 75 11.17 20.88 8.07
C THR A 75 10.91 19.64 7.22
N ASN A 76 11.95 19.11 6.57
CA ASN A 76 11.83 18.01 5.61
C ASN A 76 11.61 16.67 6.33
N GLY A 77 12.15 16.53 7.54
CA GLY A 77 11.91 15.34 8.36
C GLY A 77 10.60 15.37 9.12
N PHE A 78 9.84 16.46 9.14
CA PHE A 78 8.62 16.59 9.95
C PHE A 78 8.80 16.20 11.43
N SER A 79 10.03 16.28 11.96
CA SER A 79 10.35 15.81 13.31
C SER A 79 9.96 16.86 14.35
N GLU A 80 8.96 16.56 15.18
CA GLU A 80 8.55 17.46 16.25
C GLU A 80 9.64 17.60 17.33
N ILE A 81 10.36 16.51 17.62
CA ILE A 81 11.47 16.49 18.58
C ILE A 81 12.57 17.47 18.14
N ALA A 82 12.88 17.52 16.83
CA ALA A 82 13.87 18.46 16.31
C ALA A 82 13.39 19.91 16.42
N LYS A 83 12.10 20.18 16.16
CA LYS A 83 11.50 21.52 16.34
C LYS A 83 11.55 21.96 17.80
N GLU A 84 11.16 21.11 18.74
CA GLU A 84 11.21 21.40 20.17
C GLU A 84 12.64 21.65 20.64
N THR A 85 13.61 20.87 20.17
CA THR A 85 15.03 21.06 20.46
C THR A 85 15.49 22.45 19.98
N LEU A 86 15.16 22.84 18.74
CA LEU A 86 15.50 24.17 18.22
C LEU A 86 14.83 25.30 19.02
N LYS A 87 13.56 25.14 19.42
CA LYS A 87 12.84 26.10 20.25
C LYS A 87 13.53 26.30 21.61
N LYS A 88 13.90 25.20 22.29
CA LYS A 88 14.66 25.23 23.56
C LYS A 88 16.01 25.92 23.42
N MET A 89 16.68 25.74 22.28
CA MET A 89 17.92 26.44 21.93
C MET A 89 17.73 27.89 21.47
N ARG A 90 16.49 28.42 21.52
CA ARG A 90 16.11 29.77 21.03
C ARG A 90 16.50 30.02 19.57
N LYS A 91 16.44 28.98 18.73
CA LYS A 91 16.71 29.07 17.28
C LYS A 91 15.40 29.07 16.50
N ARG A 92 15.33 29.92 15.47
CA ARG A 92 14.15 30.00 14.59
C ARG A 92 14.05 28.77 13.69
N VAL A 93 12.84 28.23 13.61
CA VAL A 93 12.44 27.22 12.62
C VAL A 93 11.85 27.97 11.41
N PRO A 94 12.30 27.71 10.18
CA PRO A 94 11.71 28.32 9.00
C PRO A 94 10.39 27.62 8.65
N GLU A 95 9.32 27.96 9.37
CA GLU A 95 7.99 27.34 9.20
C GLU A 95 7.29 27.77 7.92
N LYS A 96 7.46 29.04 7.49
CA LYS A 96 6.80 29.57 6.28
C LYS A 96 7.25 28.89 4.98
N SER A 97 8.49 28.40 4.94
CA SER A 97 9.06 27.71 3.77
C SER A 97 9.09 26.19 3.95
N ALA A 98 8.49 25.66 5.02
CA ALA A 98 8.53 24.24 5.29
C ALA A 98 7.59 23.49 4.31
N PRO A 99 8.05 22.41 3.67
CA PRO A 99 7.18 21.57 2.87
C PRO A 99 6.05 21.01 3.73
N LYS A 100 4.83 20.98 3.19
CA LYS A 100 3.63 20.48 3.91
C LYS A 100 3.36 18.99 3.68
N LYS A 101 3.93 18.43 2.62
CA LYS A 101 3.66 17.06 2.18
C LYS A 101 4.96 16.29 1.98
N CYS A 102 4.91 14.99 2.26
CA CYS A 102 5.96 14.06 1.90
C CYS A 102 6.13 14.00 0.36
N PHE A 103 7.37 14.01 -0.11
CA PHE A 103 7.72 13.93 -1.53
C PHE A 103 7.25 12.61 -2.17
N LEU A 104 7.39 11.50 -1.46
CA LEU A 104 7.06 10.18 -1.99
C LEU A 104 5.56 9.87 -1.91
N CYS A 105 4.99 9.91 -0.70
CA CYS A 105 3.62 9.43 -0.47
C CYS A 105 2.56 10.53 -0.42
N GLU A 106 2.95 11.81 -0.47
CA GLU A 106 2.01 12.94 -0.38
C GLU A 106 1.08 12.90 0.86
N ASN A 107 1.55 12.29 1.96
CA ASN A 107 0.82 12.04 3.21
C ASN A 107 -0.35 11.04 3.10
N LYS A 108 -0.39 10.20 2.06
CA LYS A 108 -1.44 9.19 1.85
C LYS A 108 -1.47 8.07 2.92
N PHE A 109 -0.47 7.96 3.80
CA PHE A 109 -0.55 7.08 4.98
C PHE A 109 -1.60 7.54 5.99
N ALA A 110 -1.87 8.84 6.09
CA ALA A 110 -2.83 9.38 7.06
C ALA A 110 -4.29 9.04 6.73
N ILE A 111 -4.59 8.70 5.46
CA ILE A 111 -5.96 8.37 5.03
C ILE A 111 -6.27 6.86 5.09
N LEU A 112 -5.29 6.02 5.43
CA LEU A 112 -5.46 4.56 5.41
C LEU A 112 -6.52 4.07 6.38
N ASP A 113 -6.71 4.77 7.50
CA ASP A 113 -7.80 4.48 8.44
C ASP A 113 -9.18 4.63 7.79
N ASN A 114 -9.36 5.69 7.02
CA ASN A 114 -10.62 5.94 6.31
C ASN A 114 -10.82 4.94 5.17
N LEU A 115 -9.76 4.56 4.45
CA LEU A 115 -9.82 3.56 3.40
C LEU A 115 -10.15 2.17 3.96
N ALA A 116 -9.54 1.77 5.08
CA ALA A 116 -9.86 0.52 5.76
C ALA A 116 -11.33 0.45 6.16
N LYS A 117 -11.87 1.52 6.80
CA LYS A 117 -13.29 1.60 7.17
C LYS A 117 -14.22 1.49 5.95
N LYS A 118 -13.88 2.15 4.85
CA LYS A 118 -14.64 2.05 3.58
C LYS A 118 -14.61 0.62 3.02
N ALA A 119 -13.44 -0.04 3.03
CA ALA A 119 -13.30 -1.42 2.56
C ALA A 119 -14.13 -2.39 3.41
N ILE A 120 -14.06 -2.28 4.74
CA ILE A 120 -14.85 -3.10 5.67
C ILE A 120 -16.35 -2.92 5.42
N LYS A 121 -16.82 -1.70 5.17
CA LYS A 121 -18.23 -1.44 4.86
C LYS A 121 -18.69 -2.17 3.60
N GLN A 122 -17.84 -2.25 2.57
CA GLN A 122 -18.17 -2.99 1.34
C GLN A 122 -18.12 -4.51 1.56
N LEU A 123 -17.16 -4.99 2.35
CA LEU A 123 -17.00 -6.41 2.68
C LEU A 123 -18.19 -7.00 3.45
N LYS A 124 -18.92 -6.20 4.22
CA LYS A 124 -20.12 -6.65 4.96
C LYS A 124 -21.23 -7.25 4.09
N ASN A 125 -21.21 -6.97 2.78
CA ASN A 125 -22.20 -7.50 1.85
C ASN A 125 -21.88 -8.94 1.39
N TYR A 126 -20.76 -9.51 1.82
CA TYR A 126 -20.27 -10.80 1.37
C TYR A 126 -19.97 -11.73 2.55
N GLU A 127 -20.20 -13.02 2.32
CA GLU A 127 -19.72 -14.10 3.18
C GLU A 127 -18.38 -14.61 2.62
N PHE A 128 -17.34 -14.56 3.44
CA PHE A 128 -15.99 -15.00 3.07
C PHE A 128 -15.20 -15.43 4.31
N GLU A 129 -14.22 -16.30 4.14
CA GLU A 129 -13.32 -16.75 5.21
C GLU A 129 -12.03 -15.94 5.23
N ASN A 130 -11.48 -15.68 4.04
CA ASN A 130 -10.19 -15.02 3.89
C ASN A 130 -10.23 -13.94 2.80
N PHE A 131 -9.24 -13.06 2.80
CA PHE A 131 -9.12 -12.01 1.80
C PHE A 131 -7.66 -11.69 1.47
N LEU A 132 -7.46 -10.90 0.42
CA LEU A 132 -6.16 -10.34 0.08
C LEU A 132 -6.31 -8.83 -0.16
N VAL A 133 -5.34 -8.03 0.27
CA VAL A 133 -5.28 -6.61 -0.08
C VAL A 133 -4.31 -6.41 -1.23
N GLY A 134 -4.82 -5.97 -2.37
CA GLY A 134 -4.03 -5.51 -3.51
C GLY A 134 -3.95 -3.98 -3.50
N ILE A 135 -2.77 -3.43 -3.75
CA ILE A 135 -2.58 -1.99 -3.85
C ILE A 135 -2.28 -1.62 -5.31
N GLU A 136 -3.09 -0.71 -5.84
CA GLU A 136 -2.87 -0.07 -7.14
C GLU A 136 -2.26 1.30 -6.90
N LEU A 137 -1.12 1.57 -7.54
CA LEU A 137 -0.46 2.87 -7.50
C LEU A 137 -0.45 3.47 -8.91
N PRO A 138 -0.63 4.80 -9.03
CA PRO A 138 -0.44 5.46 -10.32
C PRO A 138 1.04 5.38 -10.73
N PHE A 139 1.29 5.20 -12.02
CA PHE A 139 2.62 5.04 -12.59
C PHE A 139 3.59 6.17 -12.18
N SER A 140 3.10 7.41 -12.11
CA SER A 140 3.88 8.58 -11.68
C SER A 140 4.36 8.55 -10.22
N VAL A 141 3.74 7.73 -9.37
CA VAL A 141 4.21 7.50 -7.98
C VAL A 141 5.24 6.40 -7.95
N GLU A 142 5.07 5.34 -8.76
CA GLU A 142 6.04 4.26 -8.86
C GLU A 142 7.36 4.74 -9.44
N GLU A 143 7.34 5.47 -10.56
CA GLU A 143 8.53 6.08 -11.15
C GLU A 143 9.25 7.01 -10.17
N ARG A 144 8.49 7.84 -9.45
CA ARG A 144 9.05 8.76 -8.45
C ARG A 144 9.78 8.01 -7.33
N GLU A 145 9.26 6.86 -6.91
CA GLU A 145 9.91 6.02 -5.91
C GLU A 145 11.18 5.36 -6.48
N ASP A 146 11.12 4.85 -7.70
CA ASP A 146 12.26 4.20 -8.35
C ASP A 146 13.39 5.18 -8.63
N GLU A 147 13.10 6.37 -9.17
CA GLU A 147 14.06 7.46 -9.36
C GLU A 147 14.70 7.88 -8.03
N PHE A 148 13.89 8.00 -6.98
CA PHE A 148 14.37 8.32 -5.64
C PHE A 148 15.34 7.24 -5.14
N ARG A 149 14.98 5.96 -5.25
CA ARG A 149 15.82 4.85 -4.79
C ARG A 149 17.12 4.75 -5.58
N ALA A 150 17.08 4.96 -6.89
CA ALA A 150 18.25 4.99 -7.74
C ALA A 150 19.21 6.12 -7.35
N LYS A 151 18.67 7.34 -7.18
CA LYS A 151 19.45 8.54 -6.82
C LYS A 151 20.20 8.42 -5.50
N PHE A 152 19.63 7.73 -4.51
CA PHE A 152 20.23 7.57 -3.17
C PHE A 152 20.87 6.19 -2.95
N GLU A 153 20.98 5.36 -4.00
CA GLU A 153 21.56 4.02 -3.93
C GLU A 153 20.93 3.18 -2.80
N VAL A 154 19.61 3.07 -2.81
CA VAL A 154 18.82 2.41 -1.75
C VAL A 154 18.75 0.90 -1.98
N ASN A 155 19.55 0.16 -1.22
CA ASN A 155 19.64 -1.30 -1.35
C ASN A 155 18.65 -2.07 -0.45
N TYR A 156 18.27 -1.48 0.68
CA TYR A 156 17.50 -2.18 1.73
C TYR A 156 16.03 -1.74 1.78
N GLY A 157 15.54 -1.17 0.68
CA GLY A 157 14.23 -0.54 0.59
C GLY A 157 13.07 -1.52 0.36
N GLU A 158 11.95 -1.29 1.03
CA GLU A 158 10.63 -1.88 0.71
C GLU A 158 9.84 -0.91 -0.18
N ASN A 159 9.09 -1.45 -1.16
CA ASN A 159 8.24 -0.67 -2.05
C ASN A 159 7.00 -0.14 -1.31
N MET A 160 6.55 1.08 -1.65
CA MET A 160 5.36 1.70 -1.07
C MET A 160 4.10 0.84 -1.18
N ARG A 161 3.94 0.07 -2.27
CA ARG A 161 2.85 -0.89 -2.48
C ARG A 161 2.75 -1.90 -1.34
N ASN A 162 3.88 -2.49 -0.95
CA ASN A 162 3.95 -3.51 0.08
C ASN A 162 3.63 -2.94 1.46
N GLU A 163 4.17 -1.75 1.77
CA GLU A 163 3.87 -1.05 3.02
C GLU A 163 2.39 -0.71 3.13
N PHE A 164 1.76 -0.15 2.09
CA PHE A 164 0.33 0.12 2.08
C PHE A 164 -0.50 -1.14 2.29
N GLY A 165 -0.19 -2.21 1.55
CA GLY A 165 -0.90 -3.48 1.65
C GLY A 165 -0.79 -4.08 3.06
N ARG A 166 0.40 -4.03 3.66
CA ARG A 166 0.67 -4.53 5.00
C ARG A 166 -0.09 -3.76 6.07
N ILE A 167 -0.13 -2.42 5.99
CA ILE A 167 -0.86 -1.59 6.96
C ILE A 167 -2.37 -1.76 6.80
N LEU A 168 -2.90 -1.73 5.58
CA LEU A 168 -4.33 -1.92 5.32
C LEU A 168 -4.79 -3.32 5.71
N GLY A 169 -4.01 -4.35 5.36
CA GLY A 169 -4.29 -5.73 5.76
C GLY A 169 -4.42 -5.87 7.27
N LYS A 170 -3.45 -5.36 8.05
CA LYS A 170 -3.52 -5.36 9.52
C LYS A 170 -4.78 -4.69 10.06
N LYS A 171 -5.16 -3.53 9.51
CA LYS A 171 -6.37 -2.81 9.93
C LYS A 171 -7.65 -3.57 9.62
N ILE A 172 -7.73 -4.17 8.43
CA ILE A 172 -8.91 -4.97 8.04
C ILE A 172 -9.00 -6.24 8.89
N ILE A 173 -7.88 -6.93 9.20
CA ILE A 173 -7.87 -8.09 10.11
C ILE A 173 -8.42 -7.71 11.48
N GLN A 174 -7.95 -6.61 12.07
CA GLN A 174 -8.35 -6.16 13.40
C GLN A 174 -9.86 -5.92 13.53
N GLU A 175 -10.50 -5.41 12.48
CA GLU A 175 -11.92 -5.05 12.48
C GLU A 175 -12.83 -6.18 11.97
N SER A 176 -12.36 -6.99 11.00
CA SER A 176 -13.17 -8.06 10.39
C SER A 176 -13.02 -9.42 11.09
N GLY A 177 -11.90 -9.65 11.79
CA GLY A 177 -11.53 -10.96 12.35
C GLY A 177 -11.19 -12.02 11.30
N LYS A 178 -11.11 -11.65 10.01
CA LYS A 178 -10.81 -12.56 8.90
C LYS A 178 -9.30 -12.70 8.67
N THR A 179 -8.89 -13.78 8.03
CA THR A 179 -7.48 -14.06 7.74
C THR A 179 -7.08 -13.58 6.35
N VAL A 180 -5.77 -13.38 6.15
CA VAL A 180 -5.21 -13.02 4.84
C VAL A 180 -4.63 -14.26 4.18
N ASP A 181 -5.08 -14.58 2.97
CA ASP A 181 -4.52 -15.67 2.13
C ASP A 181 -4.02 -15.10 0.80
N HIS A 182 -2.73 -15.30 0.52
CA HIS A 182 -2.09 -14.83 -0.71
C HIS A 182 -2.23 -15.80 -1.89
N LYS A 183 -2.52 -17.07 -1.63
CA LYS A 183 -2.59 -18.13 -2.66
C LYS A 183 -4.02 -18.34 -3.14
N LYS A 184 -4.99 -18.36 -2.22
CA LYS A 184 -6.39 -18.64 -2.51
C LYS A 184 -7.32 -17.67 -1.76
N PRO A 185 -7.31 -16.38 -2.11
CA PRO A 185 -8.23 -15.42 -1.51
C PRO A 185 -9.67 -15.67 -1.98
N ASP A 186 -10.66 -15.54 -1.10
CA ASP A 186 -12.08 -15.50 -1.48
C ASP A 186 -12.42 -14.14 -2.10
N ILE A 187 -11.88 -13.07 -1.51
CA ILE A 187 -12.06 -11.69 -1.97
C ILE A 187 -10.72 -10.98 -2.04
N ILE A 188 -10.45 -10.31 -3.15
CA ILE A 188 -9.34 -9.38 -3.30
C ILE A 188 -9.87 -7.95 -3.16
N VAL A 189 -9.40 -7.25 -2.13
CA VAL A 189 -9.66 -5.84 -1.87
C VAL A 189 -8.60 -5.02 -2.61
N LEU A 190 -8.95 -4.51 -3.79
CA LEU A 190 -8.08 -3.63 -4.57
C LEU A 190 -8.27 -2.19 -4.09
N VAL A 191 -7.18 -1.57 -3.62
CA VAL A 191 -7.19 -0.21 -3.07
C VAL A 191 -6.21 0.66 -3.84
N ASP A 192 -6.69 1.80 -4.31
CA ASP A 192 -5.87 2.90 -4.81
C ASP A 192 -5.84 4.02 -3.75
N PRO A 193 -4.75 4.17 -2.98
CA PRO A 193 -4.65 5.22 -1.97
C PRO A 193 -4.62 6.64 -2.56
N PHE A 194 -4.16 6.81 -3.79
CA PHE A 194 -4.00 8.13 -4.40
C PHE A 194 -5.32 8.64 -4.97
N ALA A 195 -6.04 7.79 -5.70
CA ALA A 195 -7.39 8.07 -6.21
C ALA A 195 -8.50 7.84 -5.17
N GLU A 196 -8.18 7.26 -4.01
CA GLU A 196 -9.12 6.92 -2.94
C GLU A 196 -10.25 5.99 -3.40
N LYS A 197 -9.94 5.09 -4.33
CA LYS A 197 -10.86 4.12 -4.90
C LYS A 197 -10.64 2.76 -4.25
N ILE A 198 -11.75 2.05 -4.02
CA ILE A 198 -11.74 0.68 -3.50
C ILE A 198 -12.64 -0.14 -4.43
N ARG A 199 -12.11 -1.27 -4.89
CA ARG A 199 -12.83 -2.27 -5.68
C ARG A 199 -12.69 -3.63 -5.01
N LEU A 200 -13.76 -4.40 -5.03
CA LEU A 200 -13.74 -5.78 -4.58
C LEU A 200 -13.78 -6.69 -5.80
N GLN A 201 -12.82 -7.60 -5.89
CA GLN A 201 -12.88 -8.74 -6.80
C GLN A 201 -13.24 -9.96 -5.97
N VAL A 202 -14.45 -10.47 -6.19
CA VAL A 202 -14.94 -11.69 -5.53
C VAL A 202 -14.58 -12.87 -6.42
N ASN A 203 -13.82 -13.82 -5.88
CA ASN A 203 -13.44 -15.01 -6.63
C ASN A 203 -14.61 -16.01 -6.65
N PRO A 204 -14.85 -16.68 -7.79
CA PRO A 204 -15.96 -17.60 -7.92
C PRO A 204 -15.77 -18.83 -7.03
N LEU A 205 -16.87 -19.30 -6.44
CA LEU A 205 -16.93 -20.61 -5.82
C LEU A 205 -17.26 -21.66 -6.88
N TYR A 206 -16.50 -22.76 -6.85
CA TYR A 206 -16.75 -23.90 -7.73
C TYR A 206 -17.51 -24.97 -6.96
N VAL A 207 -18.73 -25.27 -7.40
CA VAL A 207 -19.53 -26.37 -6.86
C VAL A 207 -19.34 -27.59 -7.76
N ALA A 208 -18.96 -28.72 -7.18
CA ALA A 208 -18.79 -29.98 -7.88
C ALA A 208 -19.78 -31.02 -7.35
N GLY A 209 -20.32 -31.82 -8.25
CA GLY A 209 -21.27 -32.88 -7.92
C GLY A 209 -21.35 -33.90 -9.04
N ARG A 210 -22.30 -34.83 -8.93
CA ARG A 210 -22.63 -35.79 -9.98
C ARG A 210 -24.12 -35.69 -10.25
N TYR A 211 -24.49 -35.63 -11.52
CA TYR A 211 -25.88 -35.67 -11.95
C TYR A 211 -26.15 -36.95 -12.74
N ARG A 212 -27.42 -37.39 -12.73
CA ARG A 212 -27.90 -38.49 -13.58
C ARG A 212 -28.85 -37.93 -14.62
N LYS A 213 -28.48 -38.01 -15.89
CA LYS A 213 -29.34 -37.65 -17.01
C LYS A 213 -30.25 -38.85 -17.35
N LEU A 214 -31.52 -38.78 -16.97
CA LEU A 214 -32.49 -39.87 -17.15
C LEU A 214 -33.25 -39.84 -18.49
N VAL A 215 -33.28 -38.69 -19.17
CA VAL A 215 -33.98 -38.48 -20.44
C VAL A 215 -32.99 -38.20 -21.58
N ARG A 216 -33.31 -38.66 -22.80
CA ARG A 216 -32.41 -38.50 -23.97
C ARG A 216 -32.56 -37.17 -24.69
N ASP A 217 -33.71 -36.52 -24.56
CA ASP A 217 -34.11 -35.38 -25.41
C ASP A 217 -33.57 -34.01 -24.96
N ILE A 218 -32.90 -33.93 -23.81
CA ILE A 218 -32.25 -32.70 -23.34
C ILE A 218 -30.74 -32.75 -23.64
N PRO A 219 -30.13 -31.72 -24.24
CA PRO A 219 -28.67 -31.63 -24.37
C PRO A 219 -27.97 -31.38 -23.02
N GLN A 220 -26.65 -31.60 -22.98
CA GLN A 220 -25.85 -31.34 -21.78
C GLN A 220 -25.66 -29.83 -21.53
N SER A 221 -25.29 -29.09 -22.58
CA SER A 221 -25.11 -27.62 -22.54
C SER A 221 -26.25 -26.91 -23.27
N LYS A 222 -26.33 -25.58 -23.10
CA LYS A 222 -27.22 -24.74 -23.93
C LYS A 222 -26.87 -24.81 -25.41
N TRP A 223 -27.86 -25.11 -26.27
CA TRP A 223 -27.71 -25.09 -27.72
C TRP A 223 -28.43 -23.88 -28.30
N PHE A 224 -27.66 -22.87 -28.73
CA PHE A 224 -28.19 -21.67 -29.36
C PHE A 224 -28.74 -21.96 -30.76
N CYS A 225 -29.81 -21.27 -31.15
CA CYS A 225 -30.34 -21.35 -32.51
C CYS A 225 -29.27 -20.91 -33.53
N SER A 226 -29.00 -21.75 -34.53
CA SER A 226 -27.97 -21.48 -35.55
C SER A 226 -28.20 -20.19 -36.34
N ASN A 227 -29.45 -19.72 -36.44
CA ASN A 227 -29.81 -18.52 -37.20
C ASN A 227 -29.63 -17.22 -36.40
N CYS A 228 -30.03 -17.19 -35.13
CA CYS A 228 -30.01 -15.96 -34.31
C CYS A 228 -28.95 -15.96 -33.20
N ARG A 229 -28.24 -17.08 -32.99
CA ARG A 229 -27.17 -17.25 -31.98
C ARG A 229 -27.59 -16.77 -30.58
N GLY A 230 -28.82 -17.08 -30.16
CA GLY A 230 -29.34 -16.71 -28.85
C GLY A 230 -30.14 -15.42 -28.78
N LYS A 231 -30.25 -14.63 -29.86
CA LYS A 231 -31.03 -13.37 -29.86
C LYS A 231 -32.56 -13.55 -29.94
N GLY A 232 -33.03 -14.71 -30.40
CA GLY A 232 -34.44 -14.95 -30.73
C GLY A 232 -34.78 -14.60 -32.18
N CYS A 233 -35.51 -15.48 -32.85
CA CYS A 233 -36.06 -15.26 -34.19
C CYS A 233 -37.26 -16.19 -34.43
N GLU A 234 -38.03 -15.94 -35.48
CA GLU A 234 -39.20 -16.76 -35.85
C GLU A 234 -38.87 -18.25 -35.94
N LYS A 235 -37.69 -18.61 -36.47
CA LYS A 235 -37.25 -20.02 -36.61
C LYS A 235 -37.12 -20.78 -35.28
N CYS A 236 -36.90 -20.08 -34.18
CA CYS A 236 -36.79 -20.67 -32.84
C CYS A 236 -37.96 -20.25 -31.93
N ASN A 237 -39.07 -19.78 -32.51
CA ASN A 237 -40.19 -19.21 -31.78
C ASN A 237 -39.75 -18.14 -30.75
N TRP A 238 -38.80 -17.28 -31.15
CA TRP A 238 -38.23 -16.20 -30.32
C TRP A 238 -37.48 -16.64 -29.05
N THR A 239 -37.29 -17.94 -28.81
CA THR A 239 -36.58 -18.46 -27.62
C THR A 239 -35.06 -18.29 -27.69
N GLY A 240 -34.50 -18.16 -28.90
CA GLY A 240 -33.06 -18.10 -29.13
C GLY A 240 -32.33 -19.44 -29.01
N LYS A 241 -33.04 -20.52 -28.66
CA LYS A 241 -32.48 -21.86 -28.41
C LYS A 241 -32.96 -22.88 -29.46
N MET A 242 -32.21 -23.97 -29.65
CA MET A 242 -32.65 -25.12 -30.45
C MET A 242 -33.46 -26.13 -29.62
N TYR A 243 -33.07 -26.32 -28.36
CA TYR A 243 -33.80 -27.16 -27.40
C TYR A 243 -34.31 -26.26 -26.26
N PRO A 244 -35.51 -26.53 -25.71
CA PRO A 244 -36.09 -25.68 -24.65
C PRO A 244 -35.22 -25.61 -23.39
N GLU A 245 -34.65 -26.74 -22.96
CA GLU A 245 -33.90 -26.91 -21.72
C GLU A 245 -32.61 -27.71 -21.95
N SER A 246 -31.65 -27.58 -21.03
CA SER A 246 -30.43 -28.39 -20.97
C SER A 246 -30.11 -28.77 -19.52
N VAL A 247 -29.25 -29.76 -19.33
CA VAL A 247 -28.81 -30.16 -17.98
C VAL A 247 -28.10 -29.02 -17.25
N GLU A 248 -27.39 -28.15 -17.96
CA GLU A 248 -26.75 -26.95 -17.40
C GLU A 248 -27.74 -25.95 -16.78
N GLU A 249 -29.00 -25.97 -17.21
CA GLU A 249 -30.05 -25.06 -16.72
C GLU A 249 -30.87 -25.62 -15.54
N ILE A 250 -30.72 -26.91 -15.24
CA ILE A 250 -31.48 -27.66 -14.23
C ILE A 250 -30.62 -27.90 -13.00
#